data_AF-R9AB48-F1
#
_entry.id   AF-R9AB48-F1
#
_cell.length_a   1.000
_cell.length_b   1.000
_cell.length_c   1.000
_cell.angle_alpha   90.00
_cell.angle_beta   90.00
_cell.angle_gamma   90.00
#
_symmetry.space_group_name_H-M   'P 1'
#
loop_
_entity.id
_entity.type
_entity.pdbx_description
1 polymer ?
#
loop_
_entity_poly.entity_id
_entity_poly.type
_entity_poly.pdbx_seq_one_letter_code
_entity_poly.pdbx_strand_id
1 'polypeptide(L)'
;MKKTPKTPPLGFSNEISMHNRMIDEQDSQESPKKSTFGIWFNSKKKQQDENNNDEFCKAFERMLELRDIPLPVRHQLRAMDNRKKENILKASEVAAPTTKTNEPSQSKLKPKSGQSTNADRSPEKSNKQSNSLTGASGNIEKADNPILFAKMLEKEHSTTLSIDKVKRLRQLIRAESSGWLYDFFDAGGYEGLCSSLSEILKVEWREEQHDDQILHELMRCFKGLSTSEIGLHALSSKAPEPYKSLVDLLFTDKKPGSLPTRQLMMELISLIFEIFGEKSSSDQLIKSPTTQSYLSNVNGSTDSAQIQPLKVPTPFTSAGDMVRQLIHNPINQALESQHEFIKIAKRPRVYKLFLSEMYEVQRDFFWFVFFNLSTYTNSNDDRCFGHKNNGIWYYPSVDMRQVERLRFRVPGGMTAGVEYEAIGYLTSIFSLINALSAASFNDGEETSKNLHKDLFASGIDRYIYTSRAASLAHYPLLHYNISLYLHLAKQSGFSIPNVIARYITQPPENVRIKK
;
A
#
# COMPACT_ATOMS: atom_id res chain seq x y z
N MET A 1 44.05 66.90 -12.43
CA MET A 1 43.11 67.22 -13.53
C MET A 1 41.72 66.81 -13.06
N LYS A 2 40.86 67.76 -12.63
CA LYS A 2 39.78 68.41 -13.41
C LYS A 2 38.91 67.40 -14.18
N LYS A 3 37.58 67.36 -14.11
CA LYS A 3 36.56 68.20 -13.46
C LYS A 3 35.21 67.46 -13.54
N THR A 4 34.43 67.51 -12.46
CA THR A 4 32.97 67.33 -12.38
C THR A 4 32.26 68.66 -12.77
N PRO A 5 31.00 68.96 -12.38
CA PRO A 5 29.66 68.41 -12.70
C PRO A 5 28.68 69.56 -13.11
N LYS A 6 27.35 69.36 -13.10
CA LYS A 6 26.35 70.28 -12.48
C LYS A 6 24.87 69.87 -12.70
N THR A 7 24.14 69.69 -11.59
CA THR A 7 22.71 70.02 -11.34
C THR A 7 22.54 71.57 -11.32
N PRO A 8 21.34 72.23 -11.26
CA PRO A 8 20.39 72.25 -10.10
C PRO A 8 18.91 72.65 -10.47
N PRO A 9 18.04 73.26 -9.61
CA PRO A 9 17.29 72.65 -8.48
C PRO A 9 15.86 73.26 -8.18
N LEU A 10 15.29 72.92 -6.99
CA LEU A 10 14.32 73.66 -6.11
C LEU A 10 12.85 73.80 -6.59
N GLY A 11 11.79 73.71 -5.77
CA GLY A 11 11.59 73.55 -4.32
C GLY A 11 10.15 74.00 -3.92
N PHE A 12 9.62 73.48 -2.79
CA PHE A 12 8.55 74.03 -1.89
C PHE A 12 7.15 74.31 -2.50
N SER A 13 5.98 74.23 -1.85
CA SER A 13 5.45 73.84 -0.53
C SER A 13 3.91 73.95 -0.58
N ASN A 14 3.23 73.39 0.43
CA ASN A 14 1.94 73.84 1.02
C ASN A 14 0.65 73.70 0.18
N GLU A 15 -0.44 73.04 0.60
CA GLU A 15 -1.28 73.01 1.82
C GLU A 15 -2.72 73.47 1.43
N ILE A 16 -3.73 72.86 2.07
CA ILE A 16 -5.00 73.48 2.53
C ILE A 16 -6.24 73.51 1.61
N SER A 17 -7.33 72.97 2.20
CA SER A 17 -8.77 73.31 2.16
C SER A 17 -9.56 73.32 0.85
N MET A 18 -10.62 72.53 0.78
CA MET A 18 -12.00 72.81 1.22
C MET A 18 -12.80 73.76 0.32
N HIS A 19 -14.10 73.45 0.27
CA HIS A 19 -15.24 74.23 -0.22
C HIS A 19 -15.50 74.12 -1.73
N ASN A 20 -16.56 73.41 -2.13
CA ASN A 20 -18.00 73.73 -2.04
C ASN A 20 -18.48 74.68 -3.14
N ARG A 21 -19.68 74.32 -3.62
CA ARG A 21 -20.65 75.06 -4.45
C ARG A 21 -20.38 75.01 -5.95
N MET A 22 -21.23 74.30 -6.69
CA MET A 22 -22.64 74.62 -7.01
C MET A 22 -22.76 75.86 -7.87
N ILE A 23 -23.40 75.67 -9.03
CA ILE A 23 -24.35 76.52 -9.78
C ILE A 23 -24.39 75.85 -11.17
N ASP A 24 -25.38 75.00 -11.41
CA ASP A 24 -26.76 75.31 -11.88
C ASP A 24 -26.76 75.55 -13.40
N GLU A 25 -27.41 74.63 -14.14
CA GLU A 25 -28.70 74.85 -14.84
C GLU A 25 -28.45 75.41 -16.26
N GLN A 26 -28.95 74.90 -17.38
CA GLN A 26 -30.15 74.14 -17.78
C GLN A 26 -29.70 73.10 -18.86
N ASP A 27 -30.40 72.01 -19.18
CA ASP A 27 -31.76 72.01 -19.72
C ASP A 27 -32.34 70.58 -19.89
N SER A 28 -33.65 70.48 -19.65
CA SER A 28 -34.62 69.64 -20.37
C SER A 28 -34.69 68.09 -20.19
N GLN A 29 -35.64 67.70 -19.32
CA GLN A 29 -36.75 66.74 -19.49
C GLN A 29 -36.58 65.23 -19.79
N GLU A 30 -37.22 64.47 -18.88
CA GLU A 30 -38.05 63.25 -19.03
C GLU A 30 -37.44 61.83 -19.16
N SER A 31 -37.58 61.09 -18.05
CA SER A 31 -37.36 59.66 -17.82
C SER A 31 -38.38 58.71 -18.49
N PRO A 32 -38.12 57.38 -18.53
CA PRO A 32 -38.86 56.56 -17.58
C PRO A 32 -38.05 55.45 -16.88
N LYS A 33 -38.63 55.04 -15.75
CA LYS A 33 -38.16 54.16 -14.68
C LYS A 33 -37.67 52.79 -15.18
N LYS A 34 -36.41 52.43 -14.89
CA LYS A 34 -35.92 51.04 -15.02
C LYS A 34 -36.56 50.17 -13.93
N SER A 35 -37.14 49.05 -14.36
CA SER A 35 -37.91 48.09 -13.55
C SER A 35 -37.08 47.43 -12.44
N THR A 36 -37.46 47.68 -11.19
CA THR A 36 -36.96 47.01 -9.97
C THR A 36 -37.14 45.49 -10.00
N PHE A 37 -38.07 44.98 -10.82
CA PHE A 37 -38.38 43.56 -10.94
C PHE A 37 -37.26 42.76 -11.61
N GLY A 38 -36.57 43.35 -12.60
CA GLY A 38 -35.45 42.71 -13.30
C GLY A 38 -34.18 42.58 -12.43
N ILE A 39 -33.98 43.53 -11.50
CA ILE A 39 -32.87 43.49 -10.54
C ILE A 39 -33.12 42.41 -9.48
N TRP A 40 -34.36 42.27 -9.01
CA TRP A 40 -34.74 41.22 -8.07
C TRP A 40 -34.71 39.82 -8.70
N PHE A 41 -35.15 39.66 -9.96
CA PHE A 41 -35.05 38.38 -10.69
C PHE A 41 -33.60 37.97 -10.97
N ASN A 42 -32.73 38.90 -11.38
CA ASN A 42 -31.30 38.61 -11.53
C ASN A 42 -30.63 38.32 -10.19
N SER A 43 -31.03 39.00 -9.11
CA SER A 43 -30.53 38.73 -7.76
C SER A 43 -30.98 37.36 -7.25
N LYS A 44 -32.25 36.98 -7.47
CA LYS A 44 -32.76 35.64 -7.14
C LYS A 44 -32.11 34.54 -7.98
N LYS A 45 -31.89 34.77 -9.28
CA LYS A 45 -31.22 33.81 -10.15
C LYS A 45 -29.75 33.65 -9.77
N LYS A 46 -29.07 34.76 -9.46
CA LYS A 46 -27.70 34.74 -8.94
C LYS A 46 -27.61 34.05 -7.58
N GLN A 47 -28.55 34.30 -6.68
CA GLN A 47 -28.66 33.59 -5.40
C GLN A 47 -28.95 32.11 -5.61
N GLN A 48 -29.80 31.73 -6.56
CA GLN A 48 -30.11 30.33 -6.87
C GLN A 48 -28.92 29.61 -7.53
N ASP A 49 -28.19 30.29 -8.42
CA ASP A 49 -26.98 29.77 -9.05
C ASP A 49 -25.81 29.68 -8.03
N GLU A 50 -25.69 30.62 -7.11
CA GLU A 50 -24.75 30.57 -5.97
C GLU A 50 -25.11 29.44 -4.99
N ASN A 51 -26.39 29.27 -4.65
CA ASN A 51 -26.85 28.20 -3.75
C ASN A 51 -26.65 26.81 -4.40
N ASN A 52 -26.92 26.68 -5.70
CA ASN A 52 -26.66 25.45 -6.46
C ASN A 52 -25.16 25.15 -6.57
N ASN A 53 -24.32 26.18 -6.73
CA ASN A 53 -22.87 26.00 -6.78
C ASN A 53 -22.29 25.63 -5.40
N ASP A 54 -22.84 26.19 -4.32
CA ASP A 54 -22.48 25.83 -2.94
C ASP A 54 -22.93 24.40 -2.59
N GLU A 55 -24.13 24.00 -3.01
CA GLU A 55 -24.62 22.63 -2.84
C GLU A 55 -23.79 21.63 -3.66
N PHE A 56 -23.42 21.99 -4.89
CA PHE A 56 -22.48 21.23 -5.72
C PHE A 56 -21.10 21.10 -5.06
N CYS A 57 -20.53 22.19 -4.55
CA CYS A 57 -19.25 22.16 -3.85
C CYS A 57 -19.32 21.29 -2.60
N LYS A 58 -20.40 21.40 -1.81
CA LYS A 58 -20.63 20.54 -0.64
C LYS A 58 -20.78 19.06 -1.02
N ALA A 59 -21.49 18.75 -2.10
CA ALA A 59 -21.63 17.39 -2.60
C ALA A 59 -20.30 16.81 -3.10
N PHE A 60 -19.50 17.63 -3.80
CA PHE A 60 -18.18 17.23 -4.27
C PHE A 60 -17.22 16.96 -3.10
N GLU A 61 -17.19 17.85 -2.09
CA GLU A 61 -16.38 17.64 -0.89
C GLU A 61 -16.81 16.40 -0.11
N ARG A 62 -18.12 16.16 0.04
CA ARG A 62 -18.64 14.93 0.66
C ARG A 62 -18.19 13.68 -0.11
N MET A 63 -18.15 13.72 -1.43
CA MET A 63 -17.66 12.61 -2.25
C MET A 63 -16.15 12.36 -2.04
N LEU A 64 -15.35 13.43 -1.97
CA LEU A 64 -13.91 13.32 -1.68
C LEU A 64 -13.64 12.76 -0.29
N GLU A 65 -14.48 13.13 0.68
CA GLU A 65 -14.46 12.58 2.04
C GLU A 65 -14.83 11.10 2.05
N LEU A 66 -15.95 10.72 1.44
CA LEU A 66 -16.40 9.33 1.38
C LEU A 66 -15.41 8.37 0.70
N ARG A 67 -14.60 8.87 -0.24
CA ARG A 67 -13.61 8.08 -0.98
C ARG A 67 -12.21 8.13 -0.37
N ASP A 68 -12.05 8.70 0.82
CA ASP A 68 -10.76 8.86 1.51
C ASP A 68 -9.66 9.44 0.60
N ILE A 69 -10.03 10.36 -0.29
CA ILE A 69 -9.06 10.91 -1.25
C ILE A 69 -8.03 11.73 -0.47
N PRO A 70 -6.71 11.48 -0.61
CA PRO A 70 -5.69 12.22 0.12
C PRO A 70 -5.70 13.72 -0.20
N LEU A 71 -5.43 14.57 0.79
CA LEU A 71 -5.46 16.04 0.67
C LEU A 71 -4.70 16.60 -0.54
N PRO A 72 -3.47 16.14 -0.88
CA PRO A 72 -2.75 16.67 -2.05
C PRO A 72 -3.49 16.42 -3.37
N VAL A 73 -4.16 15.27 -3.48
CA VAL A 73 -5.00 14.93 -4.63
C VAL A 73 -6.30 15.72 -4.57
N ARG A 74 -6.90 15.95 -3.39
CA ARG A 74 -8.06 16.83 -3.25
C ARG A 74 -7.78 18.24 -3.75
N HIS A 75 -6.61 18.81 -3.48
CA HIS A 75 -6.25 20.13 -4.01
C HIS A 75 -6.21 20.16 -5.54
N GLN A 76 -5.67 19.11 -6.17
CA GLN A 76 -5.69 18.97 -7.62
C GLN A 76 -7.12 18.81 -8.15
N LEU A 77 -7.95 18.00 -7.49
CA LEU A 77 -9.34 17.79 -7.86
C LEU A 77 -10.19 19.06 -7.68
N ARG A 78 -9.91 19.86 -6.65
CA ARG A 78 -10.50 21.19 -6.41
C ARG A 78 -10.10 22.21 -7.48
N ALA A 79 -8.91 22.09 -8.05
CA ALA A 79 -8.42 22.96 -9.12
C ALA A 79 -8.98 22.60 -10.52
N MET A 80 -9.67 21.47 -10.68
CA MET A 80 -10.26 21.07 -11.96
C MET A 80 -11.51 21.87 -12.35
N ASP A 81 -11.78 21.92 -13.66
CA ASP A 81 -12.99 22.53 -14.22
C ASP A 81 -14.28 21.88 -13.69
N ASN A 82 -15.32 22.69 -13.50
CA ASN A 82 -16.60 22.23 -12.93
C ASN A 82 -17.26 21.10 -13.74
N ARG A 83 -17.10 21.07 -15.07
CA ARG A 83 -17.60 19.96 -15.91
C ARG A 83 -16.91 18.62 -15.61
N LYS A 84 -15.61 18.63 -15.32
CA LYS A 84 -14.86 17.42 -14.96
C LYS A 84 -15.29 16.93 -13.58
N LYS A 85 -15.47 17.86 -12.63
CA LYS A 85 -16.00 17.56 -11.29
C LYS A 85 -17.41 16.98 -11.34
N GLU A 86 -18.29 17.52 -12.19
CA GLU A 86 -19.66 17.02 -12.38
C GLU A 86 -19.67 15.61 -12.97
N ASN A 87 -18.79 15.32 -13.94
CA ASN A 87 -18.65 13.96 -14.47
C ASN A 87 -18.14 12.97 -13.42
N ILE A 88 -17.24 13.39 -12.54
CA ILE A 88 -16.73 12.57 -11.43
C ILE A 88 -17.83 12.32 -10.40
N LEU A 89 -18.61 13.35 -10.04
CA LEU A 89 -19.78 13.22 -9.16
C LEU A 89 -20.80 12.24 -9.74
N LYS A 90 -21.17 12.38 -11.01
CA LYS A 90 -22.10 11.45 -11.69
C LYS A 90 -21.55 10.02 -11.72
N ALA A 91 -20.25 9.84 -12.00
CA ALA A 91 -19.62 8.53 -11.95
C ALA A 91 -19.62 7.94 -10.53
N SER A 92 -19.51 8.78 -9.49
CA SER A 92 -19.55 8.35 -8.09
C SER A 92 -20.96 8.02 -7.58
N GLU A 93 -21.99 8.74 -8.04
CA GLU A 93 -23.40 8.49 -7.69
C GLU A 93 -23.93 7.18 -8.30
N VAL A 94 -23.46 6.83 -9.50
CA VAL A 94 -23.75 5.53 -10.13
C VAL A 94 -23.15 4.36 -9.35
N ALA A 95 -22.15 4.61 -8.49
CA ALA A 95 -21.51 3.60 -7.66
C ALA A 95 -22.08 3.47 -6.23
N ALA A 96 -23.05 4.30 -5.82
CA ALA A 96 -23.67 4.23 -4.49
C ALA A 96 -25.06 3.53 -4.54
N PRO A 97 -25.40 2.63 -3.60
CA PRO A 97 -26.75 2.06 -3.54
C PRO A 97 -27.74 3.12 -3.05
N THR A 98 -28.72 3.46 -3.89
CA THR A 98 -29.75 4.44 -3.54
C THR A 98 -30.78 3.84 -2.58
N THR A 99 -30.75 4.24 -1.31
CA THR A 99 -31.87 4.06 -0.38
C THR A 99 -32.98 5.05 -0.75
N LYS A 100 -34.05 4.57 -1.40
CA LYS A 100 -35.30 5.33 -1.56
C LYS A 100 -36.31 4.87 -0.52
N THR A 101 -36.60 5.75 0.44
CA THR A 101 -37.75 5.70 1.34
C THR A 101 -39.06 5.81 0.55
N ASN A 102 -39.95 4.85 0.77
CA ASN A 102 -41.32 4.83 0.25
C ASN A 102 -42.22 5.81 1.01
N GLU A 103 -43.05 6.56 0.29
CA GLU A 103 -44.47 6.75 0.64
C GLU A 103 -45.30 7.19 -0.59
N PRO A 104 -46.64 6.94 -0.60
CA PRO A 104 -47.37 6.61 -1.83
C PRO A 104 -48.40 7.66 -2.25
N SER A 105 -48.72 7.71 -3.55
CA SER A 105 -50.00 8.20 -4.10
C SER A 105 -50.13 7.71 -5.56
N GLN A 106 -50.99 6.72 -5.83
CA GLN A 106 -52.31 6.86 -6.50
C GLN A 106 -52.26 7.65 -7.83
N SER A 107 -52.83 7.25 -8.96
CA SER A 107 -53.65 6.13 -9.41
C SER A 107 -53.90 6.32 -10.93
N LYS A 108 -54.59 5.36 -11.57
CA LYS A 108 -55.20 5.35 -12.93
C LYS A 108 -54.39 4.56 -13.98
N LEU A 109 -54.69 3.27 -14.20
CA LEU A 109 -55.83 2.64 -14.92
C LEU A 109 -55.39 2.18 -16.33
N LYS A 110 -55.11 0.86 -16.44
CA LYS A 110 -55.53 -0.17 -17.44
C LYS A 110 -56.05 0.25 -18.85
N PRO A 111 -56.15 -0.69 -19.85
CA PRO A 111 -55.81 -2.13 -19.84
C PRO A 111 -55.12 -2.72 -21.10
N LYS A 112 -54.55 -3.90 -20.86
CA LYS A 112 -54.35 -5.09 -21.73
C LYS A 112 -55.28 -5.27 -22.95
N SER A 113 -54.67 -5.74 -24.03
CA SER A 113 -55.10 -6.86 -24.92
C SER A 113 -53.82 -7.38 -25.61
N GLY A 114 -53.62 -8.63 -26.03
CA GLY A 114 -54.40 -9.86 -26.11
C GLY A 114 -53.73 -10.75 -27.18
N GLN A 115 -53.53 -12.04 -26.89
CA GLN A 115 -53.42 -13.24 -27.78
C GLN A 115 -52.56 -13.19 -29.08
N SER A 116 -51.60 -14.07 -29.33
CA SER A 116 -51.57 -15.55 -29.46
C SER A 116 -51.44 -15.98 -30.93
N THR A 117 -50.73 -17.10 -31.16
CA THR A 117 -50.62 -17.91 -32.41
C THR A 117 -49.71 -17.28 -33.50
N ASN A 118 -48.90 -17.97 -34.33
CA ASN A 118 -48.86 -19.36 -34.78
C ASN A 118 -47.42 -19.81 -35.17
N ALA A 119 -47.21 -21.12 -35.28
CA ALA A 119 -46.02 -21.79 -35.82
C ALA A 119 -46.06 -21.89 -37.36
N ASP A 120 -44.88 -21.88 -38.03
CA ASP A 120 -44.64 -22.76 -39.19
C ASP A 120 -43.13 -23.00 -39.48
N ARG A 121 -42.87 -24.10 -40.19
CA ARG A 121 -41.63 -24.88 -40.31
C ARG A 121 -40.60 -24.37 -41.37
N SER A 122 -39.30 -24.41 -41.00
CA SER A 122 -38.05 -24.93 -41.66
C SER A 122 -37.87 -24.96 -43.21
N PRO A 123 -36.65 -25.20 -43.79
CA PRO A 123 -35.27 -25.30 -43.23
C PRO A 123 -34.18 -24.57 -44.08
N GLU A 124 -32.96 -24.33 -43.56
CA GLU A 124 -31.72 -24.55 -44.35
C GLU A 124 -30.39 -24.46 -43.56
N LYS A 125 -29.59 -25.52 -43.75
CA LYS A 125 -28.12 -25.63 -43.91
C LYS A 125 -27.11 -25.15 -42.85
N SER A 126 -26.10 -26.01 -42.76
CA SER A 126 -25.04 -26.14 -41.79
C SER A 126 -23.71 -25.51 -42.21
N ASN A 127 -22.99 -25.05 -41.17
CA ASN A 127 -21.56 -25.19 -40.89
C ASN A 127 -20.52 -24.14 -41.34
N LYS A 128 -19.91 -23.58 -40.29
CA LYS A 128 -18.48 -23.31 -40.04
C LYS A 128 -17.82 -22.09 -40.70
N GLN A 129 -17.67 -21.05 -39.90
CA GLN A 129 -16.34 -20.45 -39.66
C GLN A 129 -16.22 -19.81 -38.29
N SER A 130 -15.01 -19.96 -37.76
CA SER A 130 -14.44 -19.54 -36.48
C SER A 130 -14.36 -18.02 -36.30
N ASN A 131 -14.79 -17.54 -35.12
CA ASN A 131 -14.12 -16.54 -34.26
C ASN A 131 -15.17 -15.87 -33.36
N SER A 132 -15.19 -16.23 -32.06
CA SER A 132 -15.97 -15.51 -31.05
C SER A 132 -15.04 -14.94 -29.98
N LEU A 133 -14.61 -13.71 -30.22
CA LEU A 133 -14.36 -12.73 -29.16
C LEU A 133 -15.68 -11.98 -28.94
N THR A 134 -15.90 -11.57 -27.68
CA THR A 134 -16.94 -10.65 -27.17
C THR A 134 -18.30 -11.25 -26.77
N GLY A 135 -18.66 -10.97 -25.52
CA GLY A 135 -20.06 -10.78 -25.12
C GLY A 135 -20.72 -11.92 -24.37
N ALA A 136 -20.49 -12.02 -23.05
CA ALA A 136 -21.44 -12.64 -22.15
C ALA A 136 -21.49 -11.86 -20.82
N SER A 137 -22.28 -10.79 -20.82
CA SER A 137 -22.88 -10.23 -19.61
C SER A 137 -23.77 -11.29 -18.98
N GLY A 138 -23.39 -11.77 -17.80
CA GLY A 138 -24.22 -12.57 -16.92
C GLY A 138 -24.41 -11.86 -15.58
N ASN A 139 -25.52 -11.15 -15.41
CA ASN A 139 -26.15 -10.79 -14.12
C ASN A 139 -25.23 -10.47 -12.91
N ILE A 140 -24.43 -9.40 -12.98
CA ILE A 140 -23.68 -8.87 -11.82
C ILE A 140 -24.26 -7.50 -11.41
N GLU A 141 -25.51 -7.41 -10.94
CA GLU A 141 -26.04 -6.10 -10.48
C GLU A 141 -26.88 -6.15 -9.18
N LYS A 142 -26.68 -7.19 -8.34
CA LYS A 142 -27.14 -7.19 -6.92
C LYS A 142 -26.09 -7.71 -5.91
N ALA A 143 -24.84 -7.90 -6.36
CA ALA A 143 -23.87 -8.78 -5.70
C ALA A 143 -22.85 -8.09 -4.76
N ASP A 144 -22.68 -6.76 -4.84
CA ASP A 144 -21.62 -6.05 -4.08
C ASP A 144 -22.09 -5.45 -2.75
N ASN A 145 -23.04 -6.12 -2.09
CA ASN A 145 -23.55 -5.70 -0.80
C ASN A 145 -22.59 -6.14 0.33
N PRO A 146 -22.11 -5.22 1.19
CA PRO A 146 -21.15 -5.53 2.25
C PRO A 146 -21.67 -6.60 3.23
N ILE A 147 -22.96 -6.56 3.55
CA ILE A 147 -23.61 -7.49 4.47
C ILE A 147 -23.64 -8.91 3.90
N LEU A 148 -23.74 -9.07 2.57
CA LEU A 148 -23.72 -10.39 1.94
C LEU A 148 -22.33 -11.03 2.04
N PHE A 149 -21.26 -10.25 1.86
CA PHE A 149 -19.90 -10.75 2.04
C PHE A 149 -19.61 -11.09 3.50
N ALA A 150 -20.08 -10.28 4.45
CA ALA A 150 -19.94 -10.60 5.87
C ALA A 150 -20.64 -11.92 6.23
N LYS A 151 -21.89 -12.10 5.78
CA LYS A 151 -22.64 -13.35 5.97
C LYS A 151 -22.03 -14.55 5.26
N MET A 152 -21.39 -14.35 4.10
CA MET A 152 -20.66 -15.40 3.41
C MET A 152 -19.49 -15.90 4.27
N LEU A 153 -18.69 -14.99 4.81
CA LEU A 153 -17.55 -15.33 5.69
C LEU A 153 -17.98 -15.94 7.02
N GLU A 154 -19.17 -15.60 7.52
CA GLU A 154 -19.71 -16.17 8.76
C GLU A 154 -20.21 -17.61 8.57
N LYS A 155 -20.80 -17.92 7.42
CA LYS A 155 -21.53 -19.19 7.20
C LYS A 155 -20.73 -20.26 6.46
N GLU A 156 -19.86 -19.87 5.53
CA GLU A 156 -19.09 -20.80 4.71
C GLU A 156 -17.77 -21.15 5.42
N HIS A 157 -17.40 -22.44 5.41
CA HIS A 157 -16.08 -22.87 5.93
C HIS A 157 -14.98 -22.39 4.99
N SER A 158 -13.81 -22.05 5.54
CA SER A 158 -12.71 -21.41 4.80
C SER A 158 -12.25 -22.17 3.56
N THR A 159 -12.25 -23.51 3.61
CA THR A 159 -11.87 -24.37 2.47
C THR A 159 -12.94 -24.45 1.38
N THR A 160 -14.18 -24.03 1.68
CA THR A 160 -15.30 -24.04 0.73
C THR A 160 -15.59 -22.67 0.13
N LEU A 161 -14.92 -21.63 0.62
CA LEU A 161 -15.06 -20.26 0.13
C LEU A 161 -14.69 -20.18 -1.35
N SER A 162 -15.55 -19.53 -2.13
CA SER A 162 -15.28 -19.27 -3.53
C SER A 162 -14.15 -18.24 -3.67
N ILE A 163 -13.06 -18.65 -4.32
CA ILE A 163 -11.90 -17.79 -4.63
C ILE A 163 -12.32 -16.52 -5.36
N ASP A 164 -13.25 -16.61 -6.32
CA ASP A 164 -13.72 -15.45 -7.09
C ASP A 164 -14.51 -14.45 -6.25
N LYS A 165 -15.33 -14.94 -5.30
CA LYS A 165 -16.02 -14.07 -4.33
C LYS A 165 -15.03 -13.37 -3.41
N VAL A 166 -14.00 -14.06 -2.91
CA VAL A 166 -12.97 -13.44 -2.06
C VAL A 166 -12.11 -12.44 -2.86
N LYS A 167 -11.77 -12.75 -4.11
CA LYS A 167 -11.12 -11.80 -5.03
C LYS A 167 -11.96 -10.55 -5.24
N ARG A 168 -13.29 -10.69 -5.39
CA ARG A 168 -14.22 -9.57 -5.49
C ARG A 168 -14.25 -8.77 -4.20
N LEU A 169 -14.36 -9.44 -3.04
CA LEU A 169 -14.29 -8.79 -1.73
C LEU A 169 -13.01 -7.97 -1.55
N ARG A 170 -11.84 -8.52 -1.91
CA ARG A 170 -10.57 -7.79 -1.91
C ARG A 170 -10.61 -6.52 -2.75
N GLN A 171 -11.22 -6.57 -3.95
CA GLN A 171 -11.35 -5.39 -4.80
C GLN A 171 -12.21 -4.32 -4.13
N LEU A 172 -13.33 -4.72 -3.53
CA LEU A 172 -14.24 -3.81 -2.84
C LEU A 172 -13.56 -3.15 -1.62
N ILE A 173 -12.86 -3.94 -0.80
CA ILE A 173 -12.09 -3.43 0.36
C ILE A 173 -11.10 -2.33 -0.04
N ARG A 174 -10.49 -2.42 -1.23
CA ARG A 174 -9.47 -1.48 -1.70
C ARG A 174 -10.01 -0.27 -2.45
N ALA A 175 -11.19 -0.38 -3.05
CA ALA A 175 -11.69 0.58 -4.03
C ALA A 175 -12.97 1.30 -3.59
N GLU A 176 -13.76 0.69 -2.70
CA GLU A 176 -15.01 1.28 -2.24
C GLU A 176 -14.82 2.34 -1.16
N SER A 177 -15.92 3.05 -0.87
CA SER A 177 -15.95 4.11 0.13
C SER A 177 -15.74 3.57 1.55
N SER A 178 -15.29 4.43 2.46
CA SER A 178 -15.16 4.10 3.88
C SER A 178 -16.49 3.70 4.51
N GLY A 179 -17.61 4.24 4.00
CA GLY A 179 -18.96 3.85 4.39
C GLY A 179 -19.29 2.39 4.06
N TRP A 180 -18.90 1.90 2.87
CA TRP A 180 -19.07 0.49 2.52
C TRP A 180 -18.29 -0.41 3.49
N LEU A 181 -17.07 0.01 3.84
CA LEU A 181 -16.21 -0.74 4.75
C LEU A 181 -16.74 -0.72 6.19
N TYR A 182 -17.33 0.39 6.63
CA TYR A 182 -18.04 0.48 7.90
C TYR A 182 -19.21 -0.49 7.96
N ASP A 183 -20.09 -0.49 6.95
CA ASP A 183 -21.23 -1.41 6.89
C ASP A 183 -20.77 -2.89 6.86
N PHE A 184 -19.65 -3.17 6.19
CA PHE A 184 -19.04 -4.50 6.18
C PHE A 184 -18.55 -4.92 7.57
N PHE A 185 -17.91 -4.02 8.32
CA PHE A 185 -17.45 -4.28 9.67
C PHE A 185 -18.61 -4.40 10.67
N ASP A 186 -19.61 -3.52 10.59
CA ASP A 186 -20.80 -3.56 11.45
C ASP A 186 -21.58 -4.87 11.28
N ALA A 187 -21.59 -5.41 10.06
CA ALA A 187 -22.16 -6.72 9.76
C ALA A 187 -21.29 -7.92 10.21
N GLY A 188 -20.18 -7.70 10.92
CA GLY A 188 -19.27 -8.76 11.40
C GLY A 188 -18.28 -9.26 10.35
N GLY A 189 -18.06 -8.51 9.25
CA GLY A 189 -17.20 -8.94 8.15
C GLY A 189 -15.73 -9.07 8.52
N TYR A 190 -15.22 -8.23 9.43
CA TYR A 190 -13.84 -8.32 9.90
C TYR A 190 -13.63 -9.55 10.80
N GLU A 191 -14.59 -9.85 11.66
CA GLU A 191 -14.66 -11.08 12.47
C GLU A 191 -14.66 -12.30 11.56
N GLY A 192 -15.51 -12.30 10.53
CA GLY A 192 -15.54 -13.37 9.52
C GLY A 192 -14.20 -13.56 8.82
N LEU A 193 -13.51 -12.48 8.42
CA LEU A 193 -12.17 -12.55 7.81
C LEU A 193 -11.14 -13.16 8.78
N CYS A 194 -11.16 -12.75 10.05
CA CYS A 194 -10.24 -13.26 11.07
C CYS A 194 -10.49 -14.74 11.37
N SER A 195 -11.75 -15.13 11.52
CA SER A 195 -12.14 -16.53 11.73
C SER A 195 -11.74 -17.38 10.53
N SER A 196 -11.99 -16.90 9.31
CA SER A 196 -11.63 -17.63 8.09
C SER A 196 -10.11 -17.81 7.96
N LEU A 197 -9.34 -16.76 8.23
CA LEU A 197 -7.89 -16.84 8.23
C LEU A 197 -7.37 -17.78 9.33
N SER A 198 -7.94 -17.71 10.53
CA SER A 198 -7.53 -18.58 11.65
C SER A 198 -7.84 -20.05 11.39
N GLU A 199 -8.96 -20.33 10.71
CA GLU A 199 -9.35 -21.68 10.30
C GLU A 199 -8.42 -22.21 9.21
N ILE A 200 -8.19 -21.44 8.13
CA ILE A 200 -7.33 -21.90 7.02
C ILE A 200 -5.88 -22.14 7.45
N LEU A 201 -5.35 -21.36 8.40
CA LEU A 201 -3.99 -21.52 8.93
C LEU A 201 -3.83 -22.79 9.78
N LYS A 202 -4.92 -23.36 10.30
CA LYS A 202 -4.90 -24.63 11.05
C LYS A 202 -5.05 -25.86 10.15
N VAL A 203 -5.46 -25.67 8.90
CA VAL A 203 -5.62 -26.78 7.96
C VAL A 203 -4.23 -27.29 7.55
N GLU A 204 -4.01 -28.59 7.71
CA GLU A 204 -2.80 -29.25 7.22
C GLU A 204 -2.96 -29.63 5.75
N TRP A 205 -2.27 -28.93 4.86
CA TRP A 205 -2.32 -29.18 3.41
C TRP A 205 -1.19 -30.14 2.99
N ARG A 206 -1.50 -31.10 2.10
CA ARG A 206 -0.51 -31.97 1.44
C ARG A 206 -0.25 -31.45 0.02
N GLU A 207 0.99 -31.57 -0.45
CA GLU A 207 1.50 -30.97 -1.71
C GLU A 207 0.64 -31.23 -2.96
N GLU A 208 -0.14 -32.32 -2.98
CA GLU A 208 -1.00 -32.70 -4.12
C GLU A 208 -2.30 -31.86 -4.23
N GLN A 209 -2.68 -31.12 -3.19
CA GLN A 209 -3.87 -30.25 -3.19
C GLN A 209 -3.42 -28.79 -3.25
N HIS A 210 -3.36 -28.23 -4.46
CA HIS A 210 -2.84 -26.89 -4.80
C HIS A 210 -3.69 -25.69 -4.31
N ASP A 211 -4.15 -25.70 -3.05
CA ASP A 211 -5.19 -24.79 -2.52
C ASP A 211 -4.68 -23.62 -1.64
N ASP A 212 -3.40 -23.24 -1.77
CA ASP A 212 -2.86 -21.98 -1.20
C ASP A 212 -3.62 -20.73 -1.71
N GLN A 213 -4.43 -20.85 -2.77
CA GLN A 213 -5.11 -19.73 -3.42
C GLN A 213 -6.10 -19.01 -2.49
N ILE A 214 -6.84 -19.75 -1.66
CA ILE A 214 -7.81 -19.12 -0.75
C ILE A 214 -7.09 -18.41 0.39
N LEU A 215 -6.06 -19.03 0.98
CA LEU A 215 -5.18 -18.39 1.95
C LEU A 215 -4.56 -17.12 1.38
N HIS A 216 -4.04 -17.22 0.15
CA HIS A 216 -3.47 -16.10 -0.57
C HIS A 216 -4.46 -14.95 -0.72
N GLU A 217 -5.68 -15.20 -1.22
CA GLU A 217 -6.67 -14.15 -1.42
C GLU A 217 -7.23 -13.58 -0.11
N LEU A 218 -7.41 -14.40 0.94
CA LEU A 218 -7.73 -13.92 2.28
C LEU A 218 -6.65 -12.96 2.80
N MET A 219 -5.38 -13.34 2.74
CA MET A 219 -4.27 -12.46 3.13
C MET A 219 -4.22 -11.18 2.29
N ARG A 220 -4.63 -11.22 1.02
CA ARG A 220 -4.74 -10.01 0.19
C ARG A 220 -5.90 -9.11 0.61
N CYS A 221 -6.99 -9.66 1.15
CA CYS A 221 -8.03 -8.85 1.81
C CYS A 221 -7.44 -8.10 3.00
N PHE A 222 -6.67 -8.76 3.88
CA PHE A 222 -5.99 -8.11 5.02
C PHE A 222 -5.03 -7.01 4.56
N LYS A 223 -4.21 -7.27 3.53
CA LYS A 223 -3.36 -6.24 2.92
C LYS A 223 -4.19 -5.13 2.25
N GLY A 224 -5.39 -5.42 1.79
CA GLY A 224 -6.32 -4.42 1.27
C GLY A 224 -6.82 -3.47 2.35
N LEU A 225 -7.08 -3.97 3.56
CA LEU A 225 -7.54 -3.15 4.69
C LEU A 225 -6.54 -2.07 5.08
N SER A 226 -5.24 -2.26 4.80
CA SER A 226 -4.23 -1.23 5.10
C SER A 226 -4.31 0.02 4.23
N THR A 227 -5.15 0.04 3.19
CA THR A 227 -5.30 1.21 2.32
C THR A 227 -6.31 2.22 2.84
N SER A 228 -7.05 1.91 3.91
CA SER A 228 -8.04 2.79 4.54
C SER A 228 -7.78 2.95 6.04
N GLU A 229 -8.18 4.10 6.58
CA GLU A 229 -7.99 4.45 7.99
C GLU A 229 -8.75 3.50 8.92
N ILE A 230 -10.03 3.26 8.61
CA ILE A 230 -10.89 2.34 9.37
C ILE A 230 -10.38 0.90 9.27
N GLY A 231 -9.77 0.51 8.14
CA GLY A 231 -9.16 -0.79 7.96
C GLY A 231 -7.89 -0.97 8.80
N LEU A 232 -7.04 0.06 8.90
CA LEU A 232 -5.88 0.06 9.82
C LEU A 232 -6.33 -0.07 11.29
N HIS A 233 -7.40 0.62 11.69
CA HIS A 233 -7.97 0.47 13.03
C HIS A 233 -8.50 -0.95 13.26
N ALA A 234 -9.23 -1.53 12.31
CA ALA A 234 -9.67 -2.91 12.39
C ALA A 234 -8.49 -3.88 12.56
N LEU A 235 -7.45 -3.77 11.71
CA LEU A 235 -6.24 -4.59 11.79
C LEU A 235 -5.53 -4.51 13.15
N SER A 236 -5.52 -3.33 13.76
CA SER A 236 -4.90 -3.15 15.07
C SER A 236 -5.68 -3.83 16.22
N SER A 237 -7.00 -3.96 16.07
CA SER A 237 -7.91 -4.33 17.16
C SER A 237 -7.69 -5.75 17.70
N LYS A 238 -7.19 -6.66 16.86
CA LYS A 238 -6.96 -8.08 17.19
C LYS A 238 -5.49 -8.46 17.28
N ALA A 239 -4.58 -7.50 17.12
CA ALA A 239 -3.15 -7.73 17.26
C ALA A 239 -2.83 -8.30 18.66
N PRO A 240 -1.95 -9.32 18.79
CA PRO A 240 -0.98 -9.81 17.80
C PRO A 240 -1.51 -10.80 16.75
N GLU A 241 -2.78 -11.21 16.81
CA GLU A 241 -3.36 -12.03 15.74
C GLU A 241 -3.81 -11.15 14.56
N PRO A 242 -3.67 -11.59 13.30
CA PRO A 242 -3.20 -12.90 12.85
C PRO A 242 -1.67 -13.01 12.67
N TYR A 243 -0.92 -11.95 12.95
CA TYR A 243 0.52 -11.88 12.65
C TYR A 243 1.31 -12.99 13.33
N LYS A 244 0.98 -13.30 14.59
CA LYS A 244 1.59 -14.40 15.33
C LYS A 244 1.35 -15.75 14.64
N SER A 245 0.10 -16.07 14.31
CA SER A 245 -0.24 -17.32 13.60
C SER A 245 0.48 -17.44 12.24
N LEU A 246 0.69 -16.33 11.53
CA LEU A 246 1.45 -16.32 10.28
C LEU A 246 2.94 -16.65 10.51
N VAL A 247 3.56 -16.05 11.52
CA VAL A 247 4.97 -16.34 11.86
C VAL A 247 5.14 -17.78 12.34
N ASP A 248 4.23 -18.26 13.19
CA ASP A 248 4.23 -19.65 13.65
C ASP A 248 4.16 -20.61 12.45
N LEU A 249 3.27 -20.37 11.49
CA LEU A 249 3.16 -21.18 10.27
C LEU A 249 4.47 -21.16 9.45
N LEU A 250 5.11 -19.99 9.30
CA LEU A 250 6.40 -19.86 8.59
C LEU A 250 7.52 -20.69 9.22
N PHE A 251 7.50 -20.91 10.54
CA PHE A 251 8.53 -21.68 11.24
C PHE A 251 8.26 -23.19 11.26
N THR A 252 7.21 -23.65 10.59
CA THR A 252 6.87 -25.08 10.48
C THR A 252 7.14 -25.61 9.08
N ASP A 253 7.28 -26.94 8.98
CA ASP A 253 7.34 -27.64 7.69
C ASP A 253 6.01 -27.56 6.90
N LYS A 254 4.95 -26.98 7.48
CA LYS A 254 3.61 -26.84 6.88
C LYS A 254 3.39 -25.48 6.20
N LYS A 255 4.43 -24.65 6.11
CA LYS A 255 4.35 -23.34 5.45
C LYS A 255 3.91 -23.47 3.97
N PRO A 256 3.21 -22.46 3.42
CA PRO A 256 2.71 -22.50 2.04
C PRO A 256 3.83 -22.79 1.03
N GLY A 257 3.58 -23.59 0.00
CA GLY A 257 4.60 -23.89 -1.02
C GLY A 257 4.90 -22.69 -1.92
N SER A 258 3.89 -21.85 -2.16
CA SER A 258 3.98 -20.68 -3.04
C SER A 258 4.80 -19.53 -2.43
N LEU A 259 5.89 -19.13 -3.11
CA LEU A 259 6.72 -18.00 -2.71
C LEU A 259 5.94 -16.66 -2.67
N PRO A 260 5.06 -16.33 -3.64
CA PRO A 260 4.18 -15.17 -3.54
C PRO A 260 3.32 -15.14 -2.28
N THR A 261 2.82 -16.30 -1.83
CA THR A 261 2.05 -16.42 -0.59
C THR A 261 2.91 -16.15 0.63
N ARG A 262 4.13 -16.72 0.70
CA ARG A 262 5.08 -16.40 1.79
C ARG A 262 5.52 -14.93 1.79
N GLN A 263 5.71 -14.33 0.62
CA GLN A 263 6.00 -12.90 0.49
C GLN A 263 4.87 -12.05 1.09
N LEU A 264 3.63 -12.42 0.81
CA LEU A 264 2.49 -11.72 1.38
C LEU A 264 2.44 -11.83 2.91
N MET A 265 2.85 -12.97 3.49
CA MET A 265 3.02 -13.11 4.94
C MET A 265 4.06 -12.12 5.50
N MET A 266 5.23 -11.99 4.84
CA MET A 266 6.28 -11.03 5.24
C MET A 266 5.80 -9.57 5.14
N GLU A 267 5.02 -9.25 4.12
CA GLU A 267 4.44 -7.93 3.95
C GLU A 267 3.38 -7.62 5.01
N LEU A 268 2.56 -8.62 5.39
CA LEU A 268 1.62 -8.48 6.51
C LEU A 268 2.35 -8.30 7.84
N ILE A 269 3.45 -9.01 8.10
CA ILE A 269 4.26 -8.78 9.31
C ILE A 269 4.86 -7.37 9.28
N SER A 270 5.33 -6.92 8.12
CA SER A 270 5.87 -5.55 7.95
C SER A 270 4.82 -4.46 8.22
N LEU A 271 3.53 -4.78 8.03
CA LEU A 271 2.42 -3.88 8.30
C LEU A 271 2.31 -3.47 9.78
N ILE A 272 2.86 -4.27 10.70
CA ILE A 272 2.95 -3.92 12.12
C ILE A 272 3.68 -2.58 12.30
N PHE A 273 4.74 -2.32 11.54
CA PHE A 273 5.46 -1.04 11.59
C PHE A 273 4.65 0.12 11.02
N GLU A 274 3.72 -0.14 10.10
CA GLU A 274 2.85 0.90 9.54
C GLU A 274 1.68 1.23 10.48
N ILE A 275 1.16 0.24 11.21
CA ILE A 275 0.05 0.40 12.16
C ILE A 275 0.54 0.99 13.49
N PHE A 276 1.66 0.48 14.01
CA PHE A 276 2.12 0.75 15.38
C PHE A 276 3.47 1.49 15.45
N GLY A 277 4.15 1.70 14.33
CA GLY A 277 5.46 2.33 14.29
C GLY A 277 5.42 3.86 14.31
N GLU A 278 6.54 4.47 14.72
CA GLU A 278 6.69 5.92 14.70
C GLU A 278 6.96 6.44 13.28
N LYS A 279 6.32 7.55 12.90
CA LYS A 279 6.42 8.12 11.54
C LYS A 279 7.83 8.61 11.18
N SER A 280 8.71 8.84 12.16
CA SER A 280 10.01 9.52 11.98
C SER A 280 11.08 8.69 11.27
N SER A 281 10.95 7.37 11.19
CA SER A 281 12.01 6.48 10.65
C SER A 281 11.79 6.04 9.20
N SER A 282 10.84 6.67 8.50
CA SER A 282 10.34 6.23 7.20
C SER A 282 11.17 6.63 5.98
N ASP A 283 12.05 7.63 6.07
CA ASP A 283 12.63 8.27 4.86
C ASP A 283 13.63 7.38 4.12
N GLN A 284 14.26 6.43 4.82
CA GLN A 284 15.24 5.50 4.26
C GLN A 284 14.63 4.15 3.87
N LEU A 285 13.38 3.88 4.24
CA LEU A 285 12.72 2.60 4.00
C LEU A 285 11.89 2.69 2.71
N ILE A 286 12.18 1.83 1.73
CA ILE A 286 11.31 1.70 0.56
C ILE A 286 10.02 1.01 1.01
N LYS A 287 8.93 1.78 1.08
CA LYS A 287 7.61 1.28 1.43
C LYS A 287 7.04 0.43 0.30
N SER A 288 6.18 -0.53 0.66
CA SER A 288 5.38 -1.28 -0.31
C SER A 288 4.60 -0.30 -1.20
N PRO A 289 4.54 -0.48 -2.54
CA PRO A 289 3.77 0.39 -3.44
C PRO A 289 2.30 0.56 -3.03
N THR A 290 1.78 -0.43 -2.31
CA THR A 290 0.40 -0.47 -1.79
C THR A 290 0.12 0.54 -0.68
N THR A 291 1.14 0.92 0.10
CA THR A 291 1.02 1.82 1.27
C THR A 291 1.28 3.29 0.90
N GLN A 292 1.74 3.57 -0.31
CA GLN A 292 2.17 4.92 -0.72
C GLN A 292 1.05 5.99 -0.67
N SER A 293 -0.23 5.63 -0.56
CA SER A 293 -1.32 6.62 -0.60
C SER A 293 -1.64 7.33 0.71
N TYR A 294 -1.49 6.67 1.87
CA TYR A 294 -2.06 7.21 3.11
C TYR A 294 -1.03 7.93 4.01
N LEU A 295 0.16 7.36 4.18
CA LEU A 295 1.09 7.82 5.21
C LEU A 295 2.04 8.95 4.76
N SER A 296 2.25 9.16 3.45
CA SER A 296 3.26 10.13 2.96
C SER A 296 2.78 11.58 2.87
N ASN A 297 1.50 11.88 3.15
CA ASN A 297 0.91 13.17 2.79
C ASN A 297 0.54 14.09 3.97
N VAL A 298 1.03 13.80 5.20
CA VAL A 298 0.82 14.67 6.38
C VAL A 298 1.86 15.82 6.47
N ASN A 299 2.80 15.93 5.54
CA ASN A 299 3.84 16.98 5.57
C ASN A 299 3.42 18.32 4.91
N GLY A 300 2.12 18.56 4.73
CA GLY A 300 1.58 19.84 4.27
C GLY A 300 0.73 20.47 5.37
N SER A 301 1.33 21.38 6.12
CA SER A 301 0.70 22.23 7.15
C SER A 301 -0.73 22.65 6.80
N THR A 302 -1.70 22.03 7.47
CA THR A 302 -3.05 22.53 7.83
C THR A 302 -3.63 21.55 8.84
N ASP A 303 -4.39 22.06 9.82
CA ASP A 303 -5.04 21.32 10.92
C ASP A 303 -5.69 20.02 10.43
N SER A 304 -4.95 18.92 10.58
CA SER A 304 -5.34 17.59 10.14
C SER A 304 -5.59 16.77 11.39
N ALA A 305 -6.77 16.13 11.44
CA ALA A 305 -7.14 15.21 12.51
C ALA A 305 -5.96 14.27 12.80
N GLN A 306 -5.32 14.49 13.94
CA GLN A 306 -4.23 13.64 14.39
C GLN A 306 -4.85 12.28 14.69
N ILE A 307 -4.72 11.32 13.76
CA ILE A 307 -4.88 9.92 14.09
C ILE A 307 -3.87 9.66 15.21
N GLN A 308 -4.36 9.47 16.43
CA GLN A 308 -3.48 9.09 17.53
C GLN A 308 -2.78 7.80 17.11
N PRO A 309 -1.44 7.72 17.23
CA PRO A 309 -0.73 6.47 16.94
C PRO A 309 -1.38 5.36 17.76
N LEU A 310 -1.85 4.31 17.06
CA LEU A 310 -2.59 3.25 17.72
C LEU A 310 -1.66 2.59 18.73
N LYS A 311 -2.15 2.44 19.96
CA LYS A 311 -1.35 1.92 21.07
C LYS A 311 -1.01 0.46 20.79
N VAL A 312 0.27 0.13 20.94
CA VAL A 312 0.75 -1.26 20.81
C VAL A 312 0.03 -2.15 21.83
N PRO A 313 -0.41 -3.37 21.46
CA PRO A 313 -1.04 -4.30 22.39
C PRO A 313 -0.08 -4.69 23.53
N THR A 314 -0.60 -4.79 24.75
CA THR A 314 0.15 -5.40 25.86
C THR A 314 0.37 -6.90 25.58
N PRO A 315 1.56 -7.47 25.85
CA PRO A 315 2.65 -6.97 26.68
C PRO A 315 3.76 -6.21 25.92
N PHE A 316 3.58 -5.89 24.65
CA PHE A 316 4.65 -5.30 23.84
C PHE A 316 4.86 -3.81 24.14
N THR A 317 6.12 -3.38 24.12
CA THR A 317 6.49 -1.99 24.42
C THR A 317 6.45 -1.10 23.18
N SER A 318 6.79 -1.65 22.02
CA SER A 318 6.83 -0.95 20.74
C SER A 318 6.52 -1.90 19.58
N ALA A 319 6.34 -1.36 18.37
CA ALA A 319 6.23 -2.17 17.15
C ALA A 319 7.49 -3.03 16.91
N GLY A 320 8.67 -2.47 17.20
CA GLY A 320 9.95 -3.20 17.12
C GLY A 320 9.99 -4.37 18.10
N ASP A 321 9.58 -4.13 19.34
CA ASP A 321 9.50 -5.15 20.38
C ASP A 321 8.54 -6.29 20.00
N MET A 322 7.35 -5.93 19.51
CA MET A 322 6.37 -6.90 19.01
C MET A 322 6.96 -7.77 17.89
N VAL A 323 7.52 -7.18 16.84
CA VAL A 323 8.08 -7.96 15.73
C VAL A 323 9.28 -8.81 16.18
N ARG A 324 10.18 -8.29 17.02
CA ARG A 324 11.28 -9.08 17.59
C ARG A 324 10.74 -10.33 18.29
N GLN A 325 9.79 -10.16 19.20
CA GLN A 325 9.16 -11.25 19.96
C GLN A 325 8.44 -12.26 19.08
N LEU A 326 7.76 -11.80 18.01
CA LEU A 326 7.08 -12.70 17.08
C LEU A 326 8.08 -13.57 16.30
N ILE A 327 9.18 -13.01 15.79
CA ILE A 327 10.14 -13.75 14.94
C ILE A 327 11.22 -14.51 15.74
N HIS A 328 11.21 -14.42 17.07
CA HIS A 328 12.08 -15.23 17.92
C HIS A 328 11.76 -16.72 17.74
N ASN A 329 12.79 -17.57 17.80
CA ASN A 329 12.58 -19.01 17.81
C ASN A 329 11.61 -19.40 18.95
N PRO A 330 10.71 -20.37 18.73
CA PRO A 330 9.82 -20.85 19.78
C PRO A 330 10.64 -21.40 20.94
N ILE A 331 10.18 -21.13 22.16
CA ILE A 331 10.86 -21.56 23.39
C ILE A 331 10.85 -23.08 23.44
N ASN A 332 12.02 -23.69 23.30
CA ASN A 332 12.18 -25.12 23.49
C ASN A 332 12.46 -25.39 24.97
N GLN A 333 11.42 -25.77 25.71
CA GLN A 333 11.49 -26.08 27.14
C GLN A 333 12.58 -27.12 27.48
N ALA A 334 12.85 -28.07 26.57
CA ALA A 334 13.91 -29.05 26.76
C ALA A 334 15.31 -28.42 26.71
N LEU A 335 15.54 -27.42 25.85
CA LEU A 335 16.78 -26.64 25.84
C LEU A 335 16.86 -25.70 27.05
N GLU A 336 15.73 -25.16 27.49
CA GLU A 336 15.64 -24.29 28.66
C GLU A 336 15.94 -25.04 29.97
N SER A 337 15.58 -26.33 30.04
CA SER A 337 15.88 -27.20 31.18
C SER A 337 17.35 -27.65 31.26
N GLN A 338 18.17 -27.36 30.25
CA GLN A 338 19.59 -27.73 30.27
C GLN A 338 20.36 -26.91 31.30
N HIS A 339 21.32 -27.56 31.94
CA HIS A 339 22.16 -26.93 32.95
C HIS A 339 22.93 -25.73 32.35
N GLU A 340 23.09 -24.68 33.15
CA GLU A 340 23.67 -23.39 32.75
C GLU A 340 25.03 -23.48 32.04
N PHE A 341 25.89 -24.45 32.41
CA PHE A 341 27.18 -24.65 31.72
C PHE A 341 27.02 -25.04 30.24
N ILE A 342 25.96 -25.78 29.89
CA ILE A 342 25.65 -26.17 28.51
C ILE A 342 25.09 -24.97 27.74
N LYS A 343 24.32 -24.12 28.42
CA LYS A 343 23.80 -22.86 27.86
C LYS A 343 24.94 -21.89 27.55
N ILE A 344 25.94 -21.78 28.43
CA ILE A 344 27.13 -20.93 28.23
C ILE A 344 27.97 -21.40 27.02
N ALA A 345 28.08 -22.71 26.81
CA ALA A 345 28.84 -23.26 25.68
C ALA A 345 28.17 -23.04 24.31
N LYS A 346 26.84 -22.88 24.27
CA LYS A 346 26.08 -22.67 23.03
C LYS A 346 25.78 -21.18 22.85
N ARG A 347 26.32 -20.57 21.81
CA ARG A 347 25.87 -19.22 21.40
C ARG A 347 24.36 -19.27 21.06
N PRO A 348 23.50 -18.48 21.71
CA PRO A 348 22.07 -18.46 21.39
C PRO A 348 21.89 -17.94 19.96
N ARG A 349 21.09 -18.65 19.15
CA ARG A 349 20.78 -18.27 17.77
C ARG A 349 19.31 -18.00 17.64
N VAL A 350 18.88 -16.93 18.27
CA VAL A 350 17.48 -16.62 18.54
C VAL A 350 16.64 -16.34 17.28
N TYR A 351 17.28 -16.06 16.14
CA TYR A 351 16.64 -15.83 14.85
C TYR A 351 16.96 -16.94 13.82
N LYS A 352 17.46 -18.09 14.28
CA LYS A 352 17.90 -19.17 13.37
C LYS A 352 16.77 -19.66 12.46
N LEU A 353 15.54 -19.84 12.98
CA LEU A 353 14.41 -20.31 12.19
C LEU A 353 13.93 -19.26 11.20
N PHE A 354 13.87 -18.00 11.64
CA PHE A 354 13.55 -16.90 10.73
C PHE A 354 14.55 -16.80 9.57
N LEU A 355 15.85 -16.93 9.85
CA LEU A 355 16.87 -16.89 8.81
C LEU A 355 16.97 -18.18 7.98
N SER A 356 16.44 -19.32 8.46
CA SER A 356 16.38 -20.52 7.62
C SER A 356 15.40 -20.39 6.45
N GLU A 357 14.37 -19.52 6.56
CA GLU A 357 13.51 -19.18 5.41
C GLU A 357 14.32 -18.60 4.25
N MET A 358 15.31 -17.75 4.56
CA MET A 358 16.22 -17.22 3.54
C MET A 358 17.12 -18.32 2.98
N TYR A 359 17.60 -19.22 3.85
CA TYR A 359 18.52 -20.29 3.45
C TYR A 359 17.90 -21.23 2.41
N GLU A 360 16.66 -21.68 2.63
CA GLU A 360 16.00 -22.62 1.73
C GLU A 360 15.87 -22.04 0.32
N VAL A 361 15.40 -20.80 0.23
CA VAL A 361 15.25 -20.10 -1.05
C VAL A 361 16.61 -19.83 -1.68
N GLN A 362 17.62 -19.44 -0.90
CA GLN A 362 18.96 -19.25 -1.44
C GLN A 362 19.60 -20.56 -1.91
N ARG A 363 19.38 -21.68 -1.22
CA ARG A 363 19.91 -22.99 -1.63
C ARG A 363 19.38 -23.36 -3.01
N ASP A 364 18.10 -23.13 -3.25
CA ASP A 364 17.44 -23.58 -4.47
C ASP A 364 17.73 -22.64 -5.66
N PHE A 365 17.81 -21.32 -5.43
CA PHE A 365 17.99 -20.31 -6.50
C PHE A 365 19.43 -19.78 -6.63
N PHE A 366 20.29 -19.95 -5.63
CA PHE A 366 21.70 -19.54 -5.65
C PHE A 366 22.66 -20.74 -5.50
N TRP A 367 22.23 -21.95 -5.85
CA TRP A 367 23.06 -23.17 -5.78
C TRP A 367 24.47 -22.98 -6.40
N PHE A 368 24.57 -22.23 -7.51
CA PHE A 368 25.83 -21.92 -8.19
C PHE A 368 26.87 -21.19 -7.31
N VAL A 369 26.42 -20.43 -6.30
CA VAL A 369 27.28 -19.75 -5.31
C VAL A 369 27.85 -20.76 -4.32
N PHE A 370 27.05 -21.75 -3.90
CA PHE A 370 27.43 -22.74 -2.89
C PHE A 370 28.37 -23.83 -3.44
N PHE A 371 28.14 -24.29 -4.67
CA PHE A 371 28.89 -25.42 -5.23
C PHE A 371 30.28 -25.07 -5.77
N ASN A 372 30.73 -23.81 -5.59
CA ASN A 372 32.03 -23.32 -6.07
C ASN A 372 32.37 -23.81 -7.48
N LEU A 373 31.34 -23.90 -8.34
CA LEU A 373 31.50 -24.42 -9.69
C LEU A 373 32.34 -23.37 -10.44
N SER A 374 33.63 -23.64 -10.49
CA SER A 374 34.65 -22.86 -11.20
C SER A 374 34.71 -23.27 -12.68
N THR A 375 33.81 -24.12 -13.15
CA THR A 375 33.84 -24.64 -14.50
C THR A 375 32.88 -23.89 -15.41
N TYR A 376 33.47 -23.10 -16.30
CA TYR A 376 33.08 -23.04 -17.71
C TYR A 376 31.65 -22.55 -18.01
N THR A 377 31.43 -21.25 -17.94
CA THR A 377 30.57 -20.58 -18.94
C THR A 377 31.30 -19.35 -19.46
N ASN A 378 32.25 -19.60 -20.38
CA ASN A 378 32.72 -18.58 -21.32
C ASN A 378 31.72 -18.44 -22.50
N SER A 379 30.44 -18.66 -22.22
CA SER A 379 29.35 -18.64 -23.18
C SER A 379 28.16 -18.01 -22.50
N ASN A 380 27.42 -17.20 -23.27
CA ASN A 380 26.20 -16.46 -22.96
C ASN A 380 25.03 -17.32 -22.44
N ASP A 381 25.27 -18.24 -21.51
CA ASP A 381 24.29 -19.14 -20.94
C ASP A 381 23.69 -18.45 -19.70
N ASP A 382 22.75 -17.56 -19.97
CA ASP A 382 21.97 -16.69 -19.07
C ASP A 382 21.03 -17.47 -18.12
N ARG A 383 21.42 -18.67 -17.65
CA ARG A 383 20.55 -19.50 -16.80
C ARG A 383 20.56 -19.11 -15.32
N CYS A 384 21.44 -18.21 -14.90
CA CYS A 384 21.38 -17.56 -13.60
C CYS A 384 21.72 -16.07 -13.79
N PHE A 385 20.77 -15.17 -13.52
CA PHE A 385 21.00 -13.72 -13.54
C PHE A 385 21.82 -13.30 -12.31
N GLY A 386 23.03 -13.82 -12.14
CA GLY A 386 23.86 -13.54 -11.00
C GLY A 386 25.36 -13.65 -11.29
N HIS A 387 26.14 -12.78 -10.66
CA HIS A 387 27.59 -12.76 -10.79
C HIS A 387 28.23 -12.79 -9.41
N LYS A 388 29.09 -13.80 -9.16
CA LYS A 388 29.80 -13.99 -7.87
C LYS A 388 30.70 -12.81 -7.50
N ASN A 389 31.05 -11.96 -8.46
CA ASN A 389 31.91 -10.79 -8.28
C ASN A 389 31.15 -9.52 -7.89
N ASN A 390 29.82 -9.56 -7.83
CA ASN A 390 29.01 -8.41 -7.43
C ASN A 390 29.34 -7.99 -5.99
N GLY A 391 29.63 -6.71 -5.79
CA GLY A 391 29.84 -6.12 -4.48
C GLY A 391 28.53 -5.73 -3.80
N ILE A 392 28.60 -5.51 -2.48
CA ILE A 392 27.51 -4.93 -1.70
C ILE A 392 27.62 -3.41 -1.81
N TRP A 393 26.52 -2.74 -2.11
CA TRP A 393 26.56 -1.30 -2.35
C TRP A 393 26.87 -0.51 -1.08
N TYR A 394 27.67 0.54 -1.22
CA TYR A 394 27.89 1.51 -0.16
C TYR A 394 26.67 2.45 -0.05
N TYR A 395 25.79 2.16 0.91
CA TYR A 395 24.48 2.81 1.06
C TYR A 395 24.49 4.35 0.99
N PRO A 396 25.39 5.10 1.65
CA PRO A 396 25.35 6.57 1.62
C PRO A 396 25.56 7.20 0.23
N SER A 397 25.97 6.41 -0.76
CA SER A 397 26.12 6.83 -2.15
C SER A 397 24.99 6.37 -3.08
N VAL A 398 24.00 5.64 -2.55
CA VAL A 398 22.89 5.06 -3.31
C VAL A 398 21.73 6.06 -3.39
N ASP A 399 21.22 6.27 -4.59
CA ASP A 399 20.03 7.08 -4.84
C ASP A 399 18.77 6.19 -4.81
N MET A 400 18.01 6.29 -3.71
CA MET A 400 16.77 5.53 -3.50
C MET A 400 15.76 5.73 -4.63
N ARG A 401 15.58 6.96 -5.13
CA ARG A 401 14.57 7.28 -6.16
C ARG A 401 14.91 6.60 -7.48
N GLN A 402 16.19 6.53 -7.81
CA GLN A 402 16.65 5.82 -9.00
C GLN A 402 16.45 4.31 -8.87
N VAL A 403 16.74 3.73 -7.71
CA VAL A 403 16.45 2.31 -7.43
C VAL A 403 14.96 2.01 -7.59
N GLU A 404 14.10 2.85 -7.00
CA GLU A 404 12.64 2.70 -7.14
C GLU A 404 12.17 2.78 -8.58
N ARG A 405 12.75 3.68 -9.38
CA ARG A 405 12.43 3.79 -10.81
C ARG A 405 12.86 2.54 -11.59
N LEU A 406 14.03 1.98 -11.29
CA LEU A 406 14.55 0.81 -12.00
C LEU A 406 13.78 -0.47 -11.70
N ARG A 407 13.13 -0.57 -10.53
CA ARG A 407 12.29 -1.73 -10.16
C ARG A 407 11.18 -2.00 -11.19
N PHE A 408 10.70 -0.97 -11.89
CA PHE A 408 9.63 -1.07 -12.88
C PHE A 408 10.12 -1.32 -14.31
N ARG A 409 11.44 -1.40 -14.54
CA ARG A 409 12.04 -1.50 -15.88
C ARG A 409 12.43 -2.92 -16.29
N VAL A 410 12.20 -3.90 -15.42
CA VAL A 410 12.50 -5.31 -15.73
C VAL A 410 11.60 -5.77 -16.88
N PRO A 411 12.14 -6.36 -17.97
CA PRO A 411 11.34 -6.83 -19.09
C PRO A 411 10.26 -7.84 -18.65
N GLY A 412 9.05 -7.71 -19.19
CA GLY A 412 7.89 -8.53 -18.76
C GLY A 412 8.08 -10.04 -18.88
N GLY A 413 8.91 -10.50 -19.83
CA GLY A 413 9.27 -11.92 -19.97
C GLY A 413 10.12 -12.47 -18.81
N MET A 414 10.76 -11.60 -18.02
CA MET A 414 11.60 -11.94 -16.88
C MET A 414 10.89 -11.78 -15.52
N THR A 415 9.79 -11.02 -15.47
CA THR A 415 9.02 -10.77 -14.22
C THR A 415 8.03 -11.88 -13.84
N ALA A 416 7.83 -12.87 -14.71
CA ALA A 416 6.94 -14.01 -14.48
C ALA A 416 7.68 -15.33 -14.19
N GLY A 417 9.01 -15.27 -13.99
CA GLY A 417 9.82 -16.44 -13.67
C GLY A 417 9.84 -16.75 -12.17
N VAL A 418 9.99 -18.03 -11.83
CA VAL A 418 10.17 -18.51 -10.44
C VAL A 418 11.33 -17.83 -9.71
N GLU A 419 12.38 -17.43 -10.44
CA GLU A 419 13.49 -16.66 -9.90
C GLU A 419 13.06 -15.27 -9.44
N TYR A 420 12.26 -14.56 -10.24
CA TYR A 420 11.77 -13.23 -9.88
C TYR A 420 10.94 -13.26 -8.59
N GLU A 421 10.09 -14.29 -8.44
CA GLU A 421 9.31 -14.51 -7.22
C GLU A 421 10.22 -14.82 -6.02
N ALA A 422 11.24 -15.65 -6.19
CA ALA A 422 12.22 -15.97 -5.14
C ALA A 422 13.00 -14.74 -4.69
N ILE A 423 13.50 -13.93 -5.63
CA ILE A 423 14.21 -12.70 -5.31
C ILE A 423 13.26 -11.65 -4.70
N GLY A 424 12.02 -11.57 -5.16
CA GLY A 424 10.97 -10.74 -4.57
C GLY A 424 10.73 -11.11 -3.09
N TYR A 425 10.61 -12.41 -2.81
CA TYR A 425 10.48 -12.91 -1.44
C TYR A 425 11.71 -12.59 -0.57
N LEU A 426 12.93 -12.87 -1.04
CA LEU A 426 14.16 -12.50 -0.31
C LEU A 426 14.25 -11.00 -0.05
N THR A 427 13.83 -10.18 -1.02
CA THR A 427 13.76 -8.73 -0.86
C THR A 427 12.79 -8.34 0.24
N SER A 428 11.60 -8.97 0.32
CA SER A 428 10.62 -8.72 1.38
C SER A 428 11.16 -9.05 2.78
N ILE A 429 11.99 -10.10 2.91
CA ILE A 429 12.64 -10.46 4.18
C ILE A 429 13.64 -9.37 4.57
N PHE A 430 14.52 -8.93 3.66
CA PHE A 430 15.46 -7.85 3.98
C PHE A 430 14.74 -6.52 4.26
N SER A 431 13.63 -6.21 3.58
CA SER A 431 12.79 -5.06 3.89
C SER A 431 12.23 -5.13 5.32
N LEU A 432 11.74 -6.30 5.75
CA LEU A 432 11.28 -6.52 7.11
C LEU A 432 12.42 -6.34 8.14
N ILE A 433 13.61 -6.88 7.85
CA ILE A 433 14.80 -6.72 8.69
C ILE A 433 15.22 -5.25 8.78
N ASN A 434 15.14 -4.48 7.69
CA ASN A 434 15.45 -3.05 7.68
C ASN A 434 14.46 -2.26 8.53
N ALA A 435 13.16 -2.54 8.39
CA ALA A 435 12.12 -1.92 9.22
C ALA A 435 12.33 -2.27 10.71
N LEU A 436 12.64 -3.53 11.02
CA LEU A 436 12.96 -3.98 12.37
C LEU A 436 14.21 -3.30 12.93
N SER A 437 15.25 -3.12 12.12
CA SER A 437 16.50 -2.47 12.52
C SER A 437 16.26 -0.99 12.85
N ALA A 438 15.48 -0.30 12.00
CA ALA A 438 15.08 1.09 12.23
C ALA A 438 14.21 1.23 13.50
N ALA A 439 13.21 0.36 13.68
CA ALA A 439 12.38 0.37 14.88
C ALA A 439 13.18 0.05 16.15
N SER A 440 14.11 -0.90 16.07
CA SER A 440 14.98 -1.25 17.21
C SER A 440 15.95 -0.14 17.58
N PHE A 441 16.37 0.68 16.61
CA PHE A 441 17.15 1.88 16.88
C PHE A 441 16.36 2.90 17.69
N ASN A 442 15.07 3.09 17.39
CA ASN A 442 14.19 3.96 18.18
C ASN A 442 13.94 3.41 19.58
N ASP A 443 13.86 2.08 19.75
CA ASP A 443 13.68 1.44 21.05
C ASP A 443 14.90 1.60 21.99
N GLY A 444 16.08 1.90 21.42
CA GLY A 444 17.31 2.15 22.17
C GLY A 444 18.54 1.60 21.47
N GLU A 445 19.67 2.30 21.63
CA GLU A 445 20.94 1.94 20.98
C GLU A 445 21.40 0.52 21.34
N GLU A 446 21.32 0.13 22.61
CA GLU A 446 21.73 -1.22 23.06
C GLU A 446 20.79 -2.31 22.51
N THR A 447 19.48 -2.04 22.43
CA THR A 447 18.50 -2.95 21.82
C THR A 447 18.80 -3.18 20.35
N SER A 448 19.06 -2.10 19.61
CA SER A 448 19.46 -2.16 18.20
C SER A 448 20.76 -2.94 18.01
N LYS A 449 21.79 -2.63 18.79
CA LYS A 449 23.07 -3.31 18.72
C LYS A 449 22.94 -4.81 19.02
N ASN A 450 22.11 -5.19 20.01
CA ASN A 450 21.87 -6.58 20.36
C ASN A 450 21.10 -7.34 19.28
N LEU A 451 20.10 -6.73 18.64
CA LEU A 451 19.44 -7.30 17.46
C LEU A 451 20.49 -7.70 16.40
N HIS A 452 21.40 -6.79 16.06
CA HIS A 452 22.42 -7.08 15.05
C HIS A 452 23.41 -8.17 15.51
N LYS A 453 23.84 -8.16 16.77
CA LYS A 453 24.65 -9.27 17.33
C LYS A 453 23.95 -10.62 17.17
N ASP A 454 22.66 -10.69 17.47
CA ASP A 454 21.87 -11.92 17.43
C ASP A 454 21.57 -12.41 16.01
N LEU A 455 21.34 -11.49 15.07
CA LEU A 455 21.20 -11.81 13.64
C LEU A 455 22.51 -12.37 13.06
N PHE A 456 23.66 -11.78 13.41
CA PHE A 456 24.97 -12.30 13.01
C PHE A 456 25.32 -13.62 13.70
N ALA A 457 24.98 -13.78 14.98
CA ALA A 457 25.11 -15.08 15.67
C ALA A 457 24.25 -16.17 15.03
N SER A 458 23.09 -15.79 14.47
CA SER A 458 22.18 -16.66 13.74
C SER A 458 22.60 -16.92 12.28
N GLY A 459 23.58 -16.17 11.75
CA GLY A 459 24.23 -16.45 10.46
C GLY A 459 23.83 -15.53 9.29
N ILE A 460 23.30 -14.33 9.56
CA ILE A 460 22.87 -13.39 8.50
C ILE A 460 23.96 -13.01 7.50
N ASP A 461 25.23 -13.02 7.93
CA ASP A 461 26.40 -12.74 7.12
C ASP A 461 26.49 -13.67 5.89
N ARG A 462 26.20 -14.96 6.07
CA ARG A 462 26.20 -15.93 4.96
C ARG A 462 25.12 -15.61 3.94
N TYR A 463 23.94 -15.21 4.41
CA TYR A 463 22.81 -14.90 3.53
C TYR A 463 23.06 -13.60 2.75
N ILE A 464 23.65 -12.59 3.39
CA ILE A 464 24.11 -11.37 2.73
C ILE A 464 25.16 -11.70 1.66
N TYR A 465 26.13 -12.54 2.00
CA TYR A 465 27.19 -12.95 1.07
C TYR A 465 26.65 -13.67 -0.16
N THR A 466 25.63 -14.51 -0.01
CA THR A 466 25.02 -15.21 -1.15
C THR A 466 24.12 -14.29 -1.97
N SER A 467 23.24 -13.52 -1.33
CA SER A 467 22.31 -12.63 -2.02
C SER A 467 22.98 -11.50 -2.81
N ARG A 468 24.21 -11.09 -2.44
CA ARG A 468 24.98 -10.11 -3.23
C ARG A 468 25.25 -10.58 -4.66
N ALA A 469 25.20 -11.89 -4.92
CA ALA A 469 25.47 -12.42 -6.26
C ALA A 469 24.32 -12.14 -7.24
N ALA A 470 23.15 -11.69 -6.80
CA ALA A 470 22.01 -11.42 -7.67
C ALA A 470 22.30 -10.34 -8.74
N SER A 471 21.59 -10.37 -9.86
CA SER A 471 21.76 -9.40 -10.94
C SER A 471 21.54 -7.97 -10.47
N LEU A 472 22.52 -7.13 -10.78
CA LEU A 472 22.47 -5.68 -10.54
C LEU A 472 21.46 -4.98 -11.47
N ALA A 473 21.17 -5.57 -12.64
CA ALA A 473 20.26 -5.02 -13.62
C ALA A 473 18.80 -5.34 -13.31
N HIS A 474 18.52 -6.57 -12.88
CA HIS A 474 17.16 -7.06 -12.67
C HIS A 474 16.66 -6.90 -11.23
N TYR A 475 17.57 -6.94 -10.24
CA TYR A 475 17.19 -6.96 -8.82
C TYR A 475 17.81 -5.81 -8.01
N PRO A 476 17.75 -4.55 -8.46
CA PRO A 476 18.36 -3.43 -7.75
C PRO A 476 17.77 -3.21 -6.35
N LEU A 477 16.50 -3.61 -6.14
CA LEU A 477 15.83 -3.47 -4.85
C LEU A 477 16.40 -4.41 -3.76
N LEU A 478 16.85 -5.61 -4.14
CA LEU A 478 17.53 -6.52 -3.22
C LEU A 478 18.85 -5.92 -2.75
N HIS A 479 19.66 -5.43 -3.70
CA HIS A 479 20.96 -4.80 -3.41
C HIS A 479 20.82 -3.56 -2.53
N TYR A 480 19.81 -2.74 -2.81
CA TYR A 480 19.45 -1.60 -1.95
C TYR A 480 19.16 -2.06 -0.53
N ASN A 481 18.27 -3.04 -0.34
CA ASN A 481 17.88 -3.51 0.99
C ASN A 481 19.05 -4.15 1.76
N ILE A 482 19.94 -4.88 1.09
CA ILE A 482 21.17 -5.41 1.72
C ILE A 482 22.09 -4.27 2.15
N SER A 483 22.27 -3.26 1.30
CA SER A 483 23.13 -2.11 1.63
C SER A 483 22.59 -1.30 2.81
N LEU A 484 21.27 -1.09 2.84
CA LEU A 484 20.57 -0.40 3.91
C LEU A 484 20.71 -1.15 5.24
N TYR A 485 20.57 -2.48 5.23
CA TYR A 485 20.75 -3.29 6.44
C TYR A 485 22.14 -3.09 7.06
N LEU A 486 23.19 -3.16 6.25
CA LEU A 486 24.55 -2.96 6.75
C LEU A 486 24.79 -1.53 7.24
N HIS A 487 24.14 -0.54 6.63
CA HIS A 487 24.19 0.84 7.09
C HIS A 487 23.53 0.99 8.47
N LEU A 488 22.32 0.46 8.65
CA LEU A 488 21.58 0.50 9.92
C LEU A 488 22.35 -0.27 11.01
N ALA A 489 22.90 -1.43 10.67
CA ALA A 489 23.75 -2.20 11.58
C ALA A 489 24.97 -1.37 12.03
N LYS A 490 25.67 -0.71 11.10
CA LYS A 490 26.79 0.17 11.45
C LYS A 490 26.35 1.37 12.30
N GLN A 491 25.18 1.95 12.02
CA GLN A 491 24.62 3.09 12.75
C GLN A 491 24.29 2.72 14.21
N SER A 492 23.90 1.48 14.50
CA SER A 492 23.69 0.98 15.87
C SER A 492 24.98 0.80 16.70
N GLY A 493 26.16 1.09 16.13
CA GLY A 493 27.45 0.82 16.76
C GLY A 493 27.87 -0.66 16.69
N PHE A 494 27.19 -1.49 15.89
CA PHE A 494 27.61 -2.86 15.60
C PHE A 494 28.77 -2.89 14.59
N SER A 495 29.80 -3.68 14.88
CA SER A 495 30.98 -3.82 14.02
C SER A 495 30.74 -4.89 12.95
N ILE A 496 30.73 -4.48 11.68
CA ILE A 496 30.55 -5.40 10.56
C ILE A 496 31.79 -6.29 10.39
N PRO A 497 31.66 -7.63 10.41
CA PRO A 497 32.78 -8.54 10.21
C PRO A 497 33.51 -8.32 8.88
N ASN A 498 34.84 -8.45 8.90
CA ASN A 498 35.71 -8.27 7.72
C ASN A 498 35.34 -9.16 6.53
N VAL A 499 34.75 -10.33 6.80
CA VAL A 499 34.30 -11.28 5.77
C VAL A 499 33.29 -10.64 4.82
N ILE A 500 32.44 -9.73 5.34
CA ILE A 500 31.44 -8.97 4.59
C ILE A 500 31.97 -7.59 4.19
N ALA A 501 32.66 -6.91 5.10
CA ALA A 501 33.12 -5.53 4.89
C ALA A 501 33.99 -5.38 3.62
N ARG A 502 34.80 -6.39 3.28
CA ARG A 502 35.64 -6.40 2.06
C ARG A 502 34.86 -6.40 0.74
N TYR A 503 33.59 -6.78 0.76
CA TYR A 503 32.72 -6.76 -0.43
C TYR A 503 31.95 -5.46 -0.59
N ILE A 504 32.08 -4.51 0.35
CA ILE A 504 31.41 -3.22 0.22
C ILE A 504 32.12 -2.39 -0.86
N THR A 505 31.39 -2.04 -1.91
CA THR A 505 31.89 -1.28 -3.07
C THR A 505 30.95 -0.14 -3.42
N GLN A 506 31.43 0.78 -4.26
CA GLN A 506 30.56 1.82 -4.81
C GLN A 506 29.41 1.19 -5.63
N PRO A 507 28.18 1.73 -5.55
CA PRO A 507 27.07 1.27 -6.35
C PRO A 507 27.30 1.58 -7.83
N PRO A 508 26.60 0.87 -8.75
CA PRO A 508 26.59 1.18 -10.16
C PRO A 508 26.20 2.64 -10.46
N GLU A 509 26.76 3.22 -11.52
CA GLU A 509 26.61 4.65 -11.84
C GLU A 509 25.15 5.08 -12.03
N ASN A 510 24.30 4.20 -12.54
CA ASN A 510 22.88 4.44 -12.79
C ASN A 510 22.00 4.50 -11.52
N VAL A 511 22.54 4.15 -10.35
CA VAL A 511 21.87 4.23 -9.05
C VAL A 511 22.69 5.03 -8.03
N ARG A 512 23.77 5.68 -8.47
CA ARG A 512 24.60 6.52 -7.60
C ARG A 512 24.02 7.93 -7.53
N ILE A 513 24.11 8.55 -6.35
CA ILE A 513 23.82 9.98 -6.19
C ILE A 513 24.79 10.77 -7.07
N LYS A 514 24.25 11.51 -8.04
CA LYS A 514 25.05 12.43 -8.87
C LYS A 514 25.42 13.65 -8.01
N LYS A 515 26.71 13.91 -7.88
CA LYS A 515 27.22 15.10 -7.20
C LYS A 515 26.98 16.35 -8.02
#